data_AF-A0A510JFM3-F1
#
_entry.id   AF-A0A510JFM3-F1
#
_cell.length_a   1.000
_cell.length_b   1.000
_cell.length_c   1.000
_cell.angle_alpha   90.00
_cell.angle_beta   90.00
_cell.angle_gamma   90.00
#
_symmetry.space_group_name_H-M   'P 1'
#
loop_
_entity.id
_entity.type
_entity.pdbx_description
1 polymer ?
#
loop_
_entity_poly.entity_id
_entity_poly.type
_entity_poly.pdbx_seq_one_letter_code
_entity_poly.pdbx_strand_id
1 'polypeptide(L)'
;MLSNSKKISKIDDSSKKFIMDCLGNNNTYGFDIDSIYFVDGQWYLFEYLKCENEYMNPHTSNPKYYPWNYKKFLSLYKIKNELNGKLFLINYSDRESDRDLVKVMEVIGIKEDLINNYIKSTTKPKQLEYLIIKEKNTTRKEFGLWLRKLNDKAGETGIV
;
A
#
# COMPACT_ATOMS: atom_id res chain seq x y z
N MET A 1 17.83 11.94 21.13
CA MET A 1 17.59 13.27 20.51
C MET A 1 16.60 13.09 19.38
N LEU A 2 15.37 13.63 19.49
CA LEU A 2 14.30 13.55 18.46
C LEU A 2 14.43 14.64 17.37
N SER A 3 15.63 15.18 17.17
CA SER A 3 15.80 16.55 16.69
C SER A 3 16.43 16.69 15.31
N ASN A 4 16.01 15.92 14.29
CA ASN A 4 16.36 16.24 12.89
C ASN A 4 15.39 15.71 11.80
N SER A 5 14.28 15.03 12.14
CA SER A 5 13.31 14.62 11.12
C SER A 5 12.47 15.82 10.65
N LYS A 6 12.41 16.03 9.33
CA LYS A 6 11.65 17.13 8.72
C LYS A 6 10.19 16.73 8.58
N LYS A 7 9.29 17.67 8.92
CA LYS A 7 7.86 17.52 8.60
C LYS A 7 7.70 17.43 7.08
N ILE A 8 6.91 16.46 6.63
CA ILE A 8 6.43 16.43 5.24
C ILE A 8 5.59 17.69 5.03
N SER A 9 6.03 18.55 4.11
CA SER A 9 5.40 19.84 3.81
C SER A 9 5.27 20.13 2.30
N LYS A 10 5.76 19.21 1.46
CA LYS A 10 5.66 19.27 0.00
C LYS A 10 5.26 17.92 -0.54
N ILE A 11 4.45 17.91 -1.59
CA ILE A 11 4.19 16.73 -2.41
C ILE A 11 5.44 16.53 -3.27
N ASP A 12 6.06 15.35 -3.21
CA ASP A 12 7.29 15.07 -3.98
C ASP A 12 6.98 14.46 -5.36
N ASP A 13 6.62 15.31 -6.30
CA ASP A 13 6.50 14.93 -7.72
C ASP A 13 7.84 15.02 -8.47
N SER A 14 8.91 15.47 -7.80
CA SER A 14 10.20 15.75 -8.45
C SER A 14 10.95 14.47 -8.80
N SER A 15 10.93 13.48 -7.91
CA SER A 15 11.53 12.16 -8.11
C SER A 15 10.89 11.41 -9.27
N LYS A 16 9.56 11.47 -9.42
CA LYS A 16 8.85 10.84 -10.55
C LYS A 16 9.24 11.45 -11.89
N LYS A 17 9.32 12.79 -11.96
CA LYS A 17 9.79 13.48 -13.17
C LYS A 17 11.21 13.08 -13.54
N PHE A 18 12.12 13.03 -12.56
CA PHE A 18 13.48 12.58 -12.79
C PHE A 18 13.56 11.14 -13.32
N ILE A 19 12.77 10.22 -12.77
CA ILE A 19 12.68 8.83 -13.26
C ILE A 19 12.15 8.80 -14.70
N MET A 20 11.11 9.57 -15.01
CA MET A 20 10.57 9.68 -16.37
C MET A 20 11.64 10.19 -17.35
N ASP A 21 12.37 11.24 -16.97
CA ASP A 21 13.45 11.81 -17.78
C ASP A 21 14.57 10.78 -18.02
N CYS A 22 14.96 10.01 -16.98
CA CYS A 22 15.96 8.95 -17.10
C CYS A 22 15.49 7.75 -17.97
N LEU A 23 14.21 7.40 -17.93
CA LEU A 23 13.66 6.30 -18.72
C LEU A 23 13.39 6.69 -20.18
N GLY A 24 13.18 7.98 -20.45
CA GLY A 24 12.79 8.47 -21.76
C GLY A 24 11.49 7.81 -22.24
N ASN A 25 11.54 7.14 -23.39
CA ASN A 25 10.38 6.44 -23.96
C ASN A 25 10.23 4.99 -23.49
N ASN A 26 11.07 4.52 -22.55
CA ASN A 26 10.99 3.15 -22.05
C ASN A 26 9.89 2.99 -20.98
N ASN A 27 9.22 1.83 -20.99
CA ASN A 27 8.30 1.47 -19.92
C ASN A 27 9.05 1.28 -18.60
N THR A 28 8.45 1.73 -17.49
CA THR A 28 8.89 1.31 -16.16
C THR A 28 8.31 -0.05 -15.81
N TYR A 29 9.13 -0.88 -15.18
CA TYR A 29 8.71 -2.13 -14.54
C TYR A 29 8.89 -2.08 -13.01
N GLY A 30 9.26 -0.90 -12.48
CA GLY A 30 9.36 -0.63 -11.04
C GLY A 30 8.02 -0.20 -10.43
N PHE A 31 7.99 -0.12 -9.11
CA PHE A 31 6.83 0.38 -8.35
C PHE A 31 7.31 1.15 -7.12
N ASP A 32 6.51 2.13 -6.70
CA ASP A 32 6.76 2.92 -5.49
C ASP A 32 6.32 2.14 -4.23
N ILE A 33 7.01 2.38 -3.11
CA ILE A 33 6.57 2.01 -1.75
C ILE A 33 6.20 3.30 -1.04
N ASP A 34 4.94 3.43 -0.62
CA ASP A 34 4.45 4.72 -0.13
C ASP A 34 5.01 5.10 1.24
N SER A 35 5.06 4.16 2.18
CA SER A 35 5.67 4.41 3.49
C SER A 35 6.20 3.14 4.13
N ILE A 36 7.33 3.26 4.82
CA ILE A 36 7.92 2.20 5.62
C ILE A 36 8.27 2.76 7.01
N TYR A 37 7.99 1.98 8.05
CA TYR A 37 8.31 2.31 9.43
C TYR A 37 9.05 1.14 10.07
N PHE A 38 9.99 1.45 10.95
CA PHE A 38 10.59 0.49 11.87
C PHE A 38 10.15 0.84 13.29
N VAL A 39 9.46 -0.07 13.96
CA VAL A 39 8.90 0.15 15.30
C VAL A 39 9.11 -1.10 16.14
N ASP A 40 9.70 -0.96 17.32
CA ASP A 40 9.85 -2.03 18.30
C ASP A 40 10.46 -3.34 17.71
N GLY A 41 11.45 -3.22 16.80
CA GLY A 41 12.09 -4.37 16.15
C GLY A 41 11.37 -4.91 14.90
N GLN A 42 10.28 -4.27 14.48
CA GLN A 42 9.37 -4.76 13.45
C GLN A 42 9.23 -3.75 12.30
N TRP A 43 9.37 -4.22 11.06
CA TRP A 43 9.08 -3.42 9.86
C TRP A 43 7.58 -3.37 9.56
N TYR A 44 7.08 -2.20 9.19
CA TYR A 44 5.70 -1.93 8.76
C TYR A 44 5.72 -1.25 7.40
N LEU A 45 5.17 -1.91 6.39
CA LEU A 45 5.06 -1.41 5.02
C LEU A 45 3.62 -0.98 4.76
N PHE A 46 3.46 0.19 4.16
CA PHE A 46 2.18 0.76 3.78
C PHE A 46 2.12 1.01 2.28
N GLU A 47 0.98 0.65 1.73
CA GLU A 47 0.56 0.98 0.38
C GLU A 47 -0.84 1.60 0.45
N TYR A 48 -0.99 2.83 -0.05
CA TYR A 48 -2.22 3.59 -0.01
C TYR A 48 -2.96 3.48 -1.34
N LEU A 49 -4.12 2.84 -1.30
CA LEU A 49 -4.94 2.54 -2.46
C LEU A 49 -6.08 3.55 -2.57
N LYS A 50 -5.89 4.57 -3.40
CA LYS A 50 -6.94 5.55 -3.67
C LYS A 50 -8.13 4.87 -4.37
N CYS A 51 -9.33 5.06 -3.85
CA CYS A 51 -10.55 4.59 -4.46
C CYS A 51 -10.98 5.55 -5.58
N GLU A 52 -10.67 5.21 -6.83
CA GLU A 52 -11.03 6.03 -7.99
C GLU A 52 -12.38 5.64 -8.63
N ASN A 53 -12.84 4.40 -8.42
CA ASN A 53 -14.10 3.91 -9.00
C ASN A 53 -15.30 4.58 -8.32
N GLU A 54 -16.15 5.28 -9.08
CA GLU A 54 -17.34 5.99 -8.58
C GLU A 54 -18.42 5.07 -8.01
N TYR A 55 -18.43 3.78 -8.40
CA TYR A 55 -19.38 2.77 -7.93
C TYR A 55 -18.89 1.99 -6.71
N MET A 56 -17.69 2.27 -6.22
CA MET A 56 -17.12 1.68 -5.01
C MET A 56 -16.72 2.78 -4.03
N ASN A 57 -16.63 2.43 -2.76
CA ASN A 57 -16.07 3.30 -1.73
C ASN A 57 -14.88 2.58 -1.04
N PRO A 58 -14.11 3.24 -0.16
CA PRO A 58 -12.96 2.63 0.49
C PRO A 58 -13.25 1.29 1.20
N HIS A 59 -14.45 1.11 1.78
CA HIS A 59 -14.84 -0.10 2.49
C HIS A 59 -15.18 -1.27 1.55
N THR A 60 -15.68 -0.98 0.34
CA THR A 60 -16.06 -1.99 -0.67
C THR A 60 -14.99 -2.27 -1.70
N SER A 61 -14.06 -1.32 -1.94
CA SER A 61 -12.90 -1.53 -2.81
C SER A 61 -12.00 -2.65 -2.28
N ASN A 62 -11.45 -3.45 -3.19
CA ASN A 62 -10.57 -4.56 -2.85
C ASN A 62 -9.63 -4.88 -4.03
N PRO A 63 -8.34 -5.21 -3.78
CA PRO A 63 -7.39 -5.58 -4.83
C PRO A 63 -7.85 -6.72 -5.75
N LYS A 64 -8.78 -7.58 -5.32
CA LYS A 64 -9.32 -8.66 -6.14
C LYS A 64 -9.98 -8.18 -7.43
N TYR A 65 -10.53 -6.97 -7.44
CA TYR A 65 -11.16 -6.36 -8.62
C TYR A 65 -10.13 -5.80 -9.62
N TYR A 66 -8.85 -5.80 -9.26
CA TYR A 66 -7.75 -5.26 -10.04
C TYR A 66 -6.68 -6.33 -10.30
N PRO A 67 -7.05 -7.45 -10.94
CA PRO A 67 -6.15 -8.60 -11.07
C PRO A 67 -4.86 -8.29 -11.83
N TRP A 68 -4.84 -7.28 -12.71
CA TRP A 68 -3.63 -6.85 -13.43
C TRP A 68 -2.54 -6.27 -12.50
N ASN A 69 -2.90 -5.83 -11.29
CA ASN A 69 -1.95 -5.29 -10.30
C ASN A 69 -1.26 -6.38 -9.47
N TYR A 70 -1.50 -7.68 -9.73
CA TYR A 70 -0.94 -8.78 -8.93
C TYR A 70 0.58 -8.68 -8.73
N LYS A 71 1.32 -8.20 -9.75
CA LYS A 71 2.78 -8.07 -9.70
C LYS A 71 3.22 -7.13 -8.57
N LYS A 72 2.54 -5.99 -8.41
CA LYS A 72 2.82 -5.01 -7.35
C LYS A 72 2.67 -5.65 -5.98
N PHE A 73 1.52 -6.28 -5.73
CA PHE A 73 1.23 -6.87 -4.42
C PHE A 73 2.09 -8.09 -4.12
N LEU A 74 2.44 -8.91 -5.13
CA LEU A 74 3.39 -10.00 -4.99
C LEU A 74 4.78 -9.48 -4.60
N SER A 75 5.26 -8.41 -5.26
CA SER A 75 6.55 -7.80 -4.94
C SER A 75 6.56 -7.19 -3.54
N LEU A 76 5.52 -6.44 -3.14
CA LEU A 76 5.37 -5.91 -1.78
C LEU A 76 5.36 -7.03 -0.73
N TYR A 77 4.68 -8.14 -1.00
CA TYR A 77 4.64 -9.29 -0.10
C TYR A 77 6.00 -9.97 0.05
N LYS A 78 6.77 -10.08 -1.04
CA LYS A 78 8.16 -10.57 -0.99
C LYS A 78 9.04 -9.67 -0.13
N ILE A 79 9.00 -8.35 -0.34
CA ILE A 79 9.76 -7.39 0.49
C ILE A 79 9.33 -7.50 1.96
N LYS A 80 8.03 -7.61 2.23
CA LYS A 80 7.51 -7.86 3.58
C LYS A 80 8.12 -9.12 4.20
N ASN A 81 8.30 -10.21 3.45
CA ASN A 81 8.91 -11.43 4.00
C ASN A 81 10.42 -11.27 4.25
N GLU A 82 11.15 -10.66 3.32
CA GLU A 82 12.59 -10.38 3.47
C GLU A 82 12.89 -9.51 4.71
N LEU A 83 12.02 -8.55 4.98
CA LEU A 83 12.13 -7.68 6.15
C LEU A 83 11.55 -8.32 7.43
N ASN A 84 11.02 -9.55 7.38
CA ASN A 84 10.20 -10.12 8.45
C ASN A 84 9.13 -9.13 8.96
N GLY A 85 8.53 -8.39 8.01
CA GLY A 85 7.69 -7.22 8.20
C GLY A 85 6.19 -7.50 8.32
N LYS A 86 5.41 -6.43 8.41
CA LYS A 86 3.95 -6.41 8.18
C LYS A 86 3.63 -5.54 6.99
N LEU A 87 2.65 -5.95 6.17
CA LEU A 87 2.20 -5.21 5.00
C LEU A 87 0.73 -4.80 5.17
N PHE A 88 0.48 -3.50 5.09
CA PHE A 88 -0.84 -2.91 5.16
C PHE A 88 -1.20 -2.22 3.85
N LEU A 89 -2.35 -2.59 3.29
CA LEU A 89 -2.98 -1.88 2.18
C LEU A 89 -4.09 -1.01 2.74
N ILE A 90 -4.04 0.29 2.47
CA ILE A 90 -4.95 1.28 3.04
C ILE A 90 -5.84 1.85 1.94
N ASN A 91 -7.10 1.42 1.86
CA ASN A 91 -8.03 2.09 0.96
C ASN A 91 -8.47 3.42 1.57
N TYR A 92 -8.47 4.46 0.75
CA TYR A 92 -8.95 5.79 1.12
C TYR A 92 -9.59 6.48 -0.08
N SER A 93 -10.23 7.63 0.16
CA SER A 93 -10.82 8.46 -0.88
C SER A 93 -10.54 9.94 -0.59
N ASP A 94 -10.48 10.74 -1.64
CA ASP A 94 -10.50 12.21 -1.59
C ASP A 94 -11.85 12.81 -2.01
N ARG A 95 -12.84 11.98 -2.36
CA ARG A 95 -14.19 12.43 -2.71
C ARG A 95 -14.96 12.78 -1.44
N GLU A 96 -15.71 13.88 -1.50
CA GLU A 96 -16.39 14.41 -0.31
C GLU A 96 -17.37 13.42 0.33
N SER A 97 -18.07 12.61 -0.48
CA SER A 97 -19.08 11.65 -0.03
C SER A 97 -18.54 10.50 0.83
N ASP A 98 -17.25 10.14 0.68
CA ASP A 98 -16.66 8.99 1.36
C ASP A 98 -15.22 9.23 1.87
N ARG A 99 -14.78 10.50 1.94
CA ARG A 99 -13.45 10.90 2.43
C ARG A 99 -13.11 10.48 3.85
N ASP A 100 -14.12 10.18 4.68
CA ASP A 100 -13.92 9.70 6.04
C ASP A 100 -13.80 8.17 6.11
N LEU A 101 -14.19 7.44 5.05
CA LEU A 101 -14.10 5.99 5.04
C LEU A 101 -12.64 5.56 4.77
N VAL A 102 -12.12 4.72 5.65
CA VAL A 102 -10.82 4.06 5.48
C VAL A 102 -10.97 2.56 5.70
N LYS A 103 -10.33 1.76 4.86
CA LYS A 103 -10.21 0.31 5.08
C LYS A 103 -8.75 -0.06 5.22
N VAL A 104 -8.42 -0.71 6.34
CA VAL A 104 -7.10 -1.24 6.62
C VAL A 104 -7.11 -2.74 6.31
N MET A 105 -6.22 -3.19 5.44
CA MET A 105 -6.07 -4.60 5.06
C MET A 105 -4.64 -5.06 5.37
N GLU A 106 -4.47 -5.92 6.37
CA GLU A 106 -3.20 -6.59 6.64
C GLU A 106 -3.07 -7.81 5.73
N VAL A 107 -2.00 -7.85 4.92
CA VAL A 107 -1.72 -8.98 4.03
C VAL A 107 -0.96 -10.06 4.79
N ILE A 108 -1.65 -11.16 5.10
CA ILE A 108 -1.08 -12.29 5.82
C ILE A 108 -0.51 -13.37 4.88
N GLY A 109 -1.03 -13.44 3.65
CA GLY A 109 -0.61 -14.46 2.68
C GLY A 109 -0.94 -14.12 1.24
N ILE A 110 -0.32 -14.87 0.31
CA ILE A 110 -0.64 -14.86 -1.12
C ILE A 110 -0.88 -16.29 -1.60
N LYS A 111 -1.90 -16.48 -2.43
CA LYS A 111 -2.19 -17.73 -3.14
C LYS A 111 -1.51 -17.71 -4.51
N GLU A 112 -0.24 -18.10 -4.56
CA GLU A 112 0.57 -18.05 -5.79
C GLU A 112 -0.02 -18.90 -6.92
N ASP A 113 -0.67 -20.02 -6.60
CA ASP A 113 -1.33 -20.86 -7.62
C ASP A 113 -2.43 -20.11 -8.38
N LEU A 114 -3.18 -19.23 -7.71
CA LEU A 114 -4.19 -18.42 -8.39
C LEU A 114 -3.54 -17.40 -9.33
N ILE A 115 -2.40 -16.83 -8.94
CA ILE A 115 -1.62 -15.94 -9.81
C ILE A 115 -1.08 -16.72 -11.02
N ASN A 116 -0.51 -17.90 -10.80
CA ASN A 116 0.02 -18.75 -11.86
C ASN A 116 -1.07 -19.15 -12.87
N ASN A 117 -2.26 -19.52 -12.37
CA ASN A 117 -3.41 -19.81 -13.21
C ASN A 117 -3.89 -18.56 -13.96
N TYR A 118 -3.94 -17.40 -13.30
CA TYR A 118 -4.27 -16.13 -13.94
C TYR A 118 -3.30 -15.80 -15.09
N ILE A 119 -1.99 -16.00 -14.90
CA ILE A 119 -0.97 -15.77 -15.93
C ILE A 119 -1.17 -16.68 -17.14
N LYS A 120 -1.36 -17.99 -16.90
CA LYS A 120 -1.51 -19.00 -17.94
C LYS A 120 -2.86 -18.93 -18.68
N SER A 121 -3.89 -18.38 -18.04
CA SER A 121 -5.23 -18.32 -18.65
C SER A 121 -5.26 -17.46 -19.90
N THR A 122 -5.88 -17.97 -20.96
CA THR A 122 -6.19 -17.21 -22.19
C THR A 122 -7.29 -16.19 -21.95
N THR A 123 -8.28 -16.52 -21.10
CA THR A 123 -9.37 -15.61 -20.69
C THR A 123 -9.12 -15.11 -19.27
N LYS A 124 -8.86 -13.81 -19.12
CA LYS A 124 -8.58 -13.23 -17.80
C LYS A 124 -9.87 -13.05 -17.00
N PRO A 125 -9.98 -13.61 -15.77
CA PRO A 125 -11.13 -13.36 -14.91
C PRO A 125 -11.19 -11.90 -14.47
N LYS A 126 -12.40 -11.38 -14.24
CA LYS A 126 -12.62 -10.03 -13.72
C LYS A 126 -12.18 -9.87 -12.26
N GLN A 127 -12.12 -10.97 -11.52
CA GLN A 127 -11.75 -10.99 -10.12
C GLN A 127 -10.70 -12.07 -9.85
N LEU A 128 -9.78 -11.78 -8.93
CA LEU A 128 -8.75 -12.73 -8.49
C LEU A 128 -8.56 -12.62 -6.97
N GLU A 129 -8.92 -13.65 -6.22
CA GLU A 129 -8.80 -13.67 -4.75
C GLU A 129 -7.45 -14.22 -4.28
N TYR A 130 -6.37 -13.62 -4.78
CA TYR A 130 -4.99 -14.07 -4.54
C TYR A 130 -4.37 -13.57 -3.23
N LEU A 131 -4.94 -12.54 -2.60
CA LEU A 131 -4.47 -12.06 -1.30
C LEU A 131 -5.27 -12.71 -0.18
N ILE A 132 -4.57 -13.15 0.86
CA ILE A 132 -5.17 -13.53 2.14
C ILE A 132 -5.00 -12.31 3.06
N ILE A 133 -6.13 -11.69 3.43
CA ILE A 133 -6.14 -10.43 4.16
C ILE A 133 -6.97 -10.52 5.44
N LYS A 134 -6.52 -9.81 6.47
CA LYS A 134 -7.34 -9.44 7.61
C LYS A 134 -7.73 -7.97 7.44
N GLU A 135 -9.02 -7.69 7.38
CA GLU A 135 -9.53 -6.35 7.10
C GLU A 135 -10.29 -5.73 8.27
N LYS A 136 -10.21 -4.40 8.35
CA LYS A 136 -10.97 -3.58 9.29
C LYS A 136 -11.39 -2.29 8.62
N ASN A 137 -12.69 -2.01 8.65
CA ASN A 137 -13.24 -0.70 8.30
C ASN A 137 -13.07 0.26 9.48
N THR A 138 -12.71 1.51 9.20
CA THR A 138 -12.44 2.56 10.19
C THR A 138 -12.69 3.93 9.58
N THR A 139 -12.55 4.98 10.39
CA THR A 139 -12.63 6.37 9.95
C THR A 139 -11.24 6.97 9.68
N ARG A 140 -11.19 8.08 8.94
CA ARG A 140 -9.94 8.83 8.73
C ARG A 140 -9.34 9.34 10.04
N LYS A 141 -10.20 9.73 10.99
CA LYS A 141 -9.78 10.18 12.33
C LYS A 141 -9.09 9.05 13.10
N GLU A 142 -9.70 7.88 13.16
CA GLU A 142 -9.17 6.71 13.88
C GLU A 142 -7.88 6.19 13.24
N PHE A 143 -7.85 6.03 11.92
CA PHE A 143 -6.65 5.65 11.20
C PHE A 143 -5.52 6.66 11.44
N GLY A 144 -5.81 7.96 11.37
CA GLY A 144 -4.83 9.01 11.63
C GLY A 144 -4.28 8.99 13.06
N LEU A 145 -5.10 8.65 14.05
CA LEU A 145 -4.63 8.47 15.44
C LEU A 145 -3.69 7.27 15.56
N TRP A 146 -4.01 6.16 14.89
CA TRP A 146 -3.15 4.98 14.87
C TRP A 146 -1.82 5.24 14.17
N LEU A 147 -1.84 5.88 13.00
CA LEU A 147 -0.63 6.20 12.24
C LEU A 147 0.29 7.17 13.00
N ARG A 148 -0.27 8.18 13.69
CA ARG A 148 0.53 9.07 14.56
C ARG A 148 1.23 8.31 15.67
N LYS A 149 0.52 7.41 16.38
CA LYS A 149 1.14 6.58 17.41
C LYS A 149 2.26 5.70 16.86
N LEU A 150 2.07 5.12 15.67
CA LEU A 150 3.11 4.33 15.00
C LEU A 150 4.33 5.19 14.65
N ASN A 151 4.11 6.38 14.11
CA ASN A 151 5.16 7.33 13.76
C ASN A 151 5.95 7.81 14.98
N ASP A 152 5.26 8.15 16.08
CA ASP A 152 5.89 8.61 17.31
C ASP A 152 6.83 7.53 17.86
N LYS A 153 6.36 6.27 17.91
CA LYS A 153 7.19 5.12 18.28
C LYS A 153 8.38 4.92 17.34
N ALA A 154 8.18 5.06 16.02
CA ALA A 154 9.27 4.94 15.06
C ALA A 154 10.40 5.95 15.36
N GLY A 155 10.04 7.18 15.70
CA GLY A 155 10.98 8.23 16.09
C GLY A 155 11.74 7.94 17.40
N GLU A 156 11.18 7.16 18.31
CA GLU A 156 11.84 6.75 19.56
C GLU A 156 12.94 5.70 19.33
N THR A 157 12.78 4.83 18.33
CA THR A 157 13.72 3.72 18.07
C THR A 157 15.06 4.14 17.45
N GLY A 158 15.18 5.37 16.94
CA GLY A 158 16.45 5.92 16.44
C GLY A 158 17.00 5.30 15.16
N ILE A 159 16.23 4.47 14.45
CA ILE A 159 16.58 3.92 13.12
C ILE A 159 16.14 4.86 11.98
N VAL A 160 15.54 6.01 12.32
CA VAL A 160 15.10 7.05 11.37
C VAL A 160 15.98 8.29 11.48
#